data_AF-A0A0C9LVV1-F1
#
_entry.id   AF-A0A0C9LVV1-F1
#
_cell.length_a   1.000
_cell.length_b   1.000
_cell.length_c   1.000
_cell.angle_alpha   90.00
_cell.angle_beta   90.00
_cell.angle_gamma   90.00
#
_symmetry.space_group_name_H-M   'P 1'
#
loop_
_entity.id
_entity.type
_entity.pdbx_description
1 polymer ?
#
loop_
_entity_poly.entity_id
_entity_poly.type
_entity_poly.pdbx_seq_one_letter_code
_entity_poly.pdbx_strand_id
1 'polypeptide(L)'
;MEAADEYYDSVDLHIRWSDRQDLILRVSPDETISAIKEKIRQSSSRIESKYVRLIHNGRVLEDTKTLKEYGVGKIARTDSKAKLEPPSPVYFHCSLSDYTPETPSLQNNQPQMTPPTGFDRLRESGFTEEDIRNIRTQFHRLHGTAFEEGPTEEARNLEEQWMDNTGETLPDGTIQGTYKEMMWGLMLGFFLGIICLFWFRESVFSRRHQMGIVAGILINISICAQQLHELQASVLAYGKLNLHNNKKPATRWARSLSRWTVPKHYFSHFYVIGLMTAILSMMELISLSTLNKPLLIMQLLDRYDTRIGTHHLSLQQCIVGLSLMTLHLMRRVYESFWVEKPSKTATMHASHYLIGVGFYGAMVLGTWLEGVSNVESSLTQQDAYVNMTSLLAITLFLYASYHQYKCHLILSLLRQSKDQARSYSIPRGDWFEMLVTPHYFADILVYLSLNILYRFQNYILICGLIWTIVNLSIVSGETQLWYQTHFSVEKLHQAFPHGRKRIIPGLY
;
A
#
# COMPACT_ATOMS: atom_id res chain seq x y z
N MET A 1 5.74 -5.47 49.92
CA MET A 1 4.32 -5.42 50.26
C MET A 1 3.61 -5.13 48.94
N GLU A 2 3.11 -6.16 48.27
CA GLU A 2 2.41 -5.99 46.98
C GLU A 2 1.19 -5.09 47.19
N ALA A 3 1.02 -4.10 46.31
CA ALA A 3 -0.16 -3.25 46.31
C ALA A 3 -1.39 -4.14 46.04
N ALA A 4 -2.33 -4.18 46.97
CA ALA A 4 -3.58 -4.88 46.76
C ALA A 4 -4.30 -4.25 45.55
N ASP A 5 -4.55 -5.03 44.51
CA ASP A 5 -5.31 -4.57 43.35
C ASP A 5 -6.72 -4.16 43.81
N GLU A 6 -7.02 -2.86 43.74
CA GLU A 6 -8.35 -2.32 44.05
C GLU A 6 -9.28 -2.45 42.83
N TYR A 7 -10.51 -2.88 43.07
CA TYR A 7 -11.57 -3.05 42.06
C TYR A 7 -12.81 -2.23 42.44
N TYR A 8 -13.62 -1.83 41.46
CA TYR A 8 -14.90 -1.17 41.72
C TYR A 8 -15.92 -2.14 42.33
N ASP A 9 -16.80 -1.65 43.22
CA ASP A 9 -17.86 -2.46 43.83
C ASP A 9 -18.88 -3.00 42.81
N SER A 10 -19.06 -2.30 41.69
CA SER A 10 -19.95 -2.71 40.60
C SER A 10 -19.48 -2.13 39.26
N VAL A 11 -19.65 -2.89 38.19
CA VAL A 11 -19.33 -2.49 36.80
C VAL A 11 -20.57 -2.66 35.93
N ASP A 12 -20.79 -1.72 35.02
CA ASP A 12 -21.82 -1.83 34.00
C ASP A 12 -21.25 -2.58 32.79
N LEU A 13 -21.72 -3.82 32.59
CA LEU A 13 -21.41 -4.66 31.44
C LEU A 13 -22.42 -4.42 30.32
N HIS A 14 -21.91 -4.05 29.16
CA HIS A 14 -22.68 -3.91 27.93
C HIS A 14 -22.54 -5.19 27.10
N ILE A 15 -23.60 -5.99 27.08
CA ILE A 15 -23.69 -7.23 26.31
C ILE A 15 -24.16 -6.91 24.89
N ARG A 16 -23.25 -7.02 23.92
CA ARG A 16 -23.49 -6.75 22.50
C ARG A 16 -23.87 -8.01 21.74
N TRP A 17 -24.89 -7.89 20.90
CA TRP A 17 -25.43 -8.95 20.05
C TRP A 17 -25.24 -8.58 18.57
N SER A 18 -25.39 -9.54 17.67
CA SER A 18 -25.27 -9.31 16.23
C SER A 18 -26.53 -8.68 15.62
N ASP A 19 -27.68 -8.85 16.25
CA ASP A 19 -29.01 -8.57 15.70
C ASP A 19 -29.90 -7.67 16.60
N ARG A 20 -29.41 -7.22 17.76
CA ARG A 20 -30.22 -6.56 18.81
C ARG A 20 -29.51 -5.39 19.51
N GLN A 21 -30.28 -4.59 20.23
CA GLN A 21 -29.76 -3.54 21.11
C GLN A 21 -29.00 -4.15 22.30
N ASP A 22 -27.96 -3.44 22.75
CA ASP A 22 -27.10 -3.85 23.85
C ASP A 22 -27.89 -4.02 25.16
N LEU A 23 -27.66 -5.13 25.85
CA LEU A 23 -28.21 -5.38 27.18
C LEU A 23 -27.20 -4.89 28.23
N ILE A 24 -27.63 -3.99 29.11
CA ILE A 24 -26.77 -3.44 30.17
C ILE A 24 -27.06 -4.19 31.47
N LEU A 25 -26.02 -4.82 32.04
CA LEU A 25 -26.09 -5.52 33.31
C LEU A 25 -25.10 -4.92 34.29
N ARG A 26 -25.60 -4.55 35.48
CA ARG A 26 -24.76 -4.11 36.59
C ARG A 26 -24.36 -5.33 37.43
N VAL A 27 -23.07 -5.60 37.52
CA VAL A 27 -22.53 -6.82 38.15
C VAL A 27 -21.31 -6.51 39.01
N SER A 28 -21.06 -7.32 40.03
CA SER A 28 -19.84 -7.24 40.84
C SER A 28 -18.67 -7.96 40.15
N PRO A 29 -17.41 -7.45 40.21
CA PRO A 29 -16.24 -8.14 39.67
C PRO A 29 -15.96 -9.53 40.25
N ASP A 30 -16.51 -9.85 41.43
CA ASP A 30 -16.36 -11.17 42.06
C ASP A 30 -17.38 -12.20 41.54
N GLU A 31 -18.32 -11.80 40.69
CA GLU A 31 -19.27 -12.73 40.08
C GLU A 31 -18.60 -13.64 39.03
N THR A 32 -19.04 -14.90 39.01
CA THR A 32 -18.61 -15.87 38.00
C THR A 32 -19.30 -15.63 36.67
N ILE A 33 -18.65 -16.03 35.59
CA ILE A 33 -19.22 -15.96 34.23
C ILE A 33 -20.52 -16.80 34.13
N SER A 34 -20.62 -17.91 34.85
CA SER A 34 -21.85 -18.71 34.93
C SER A 34 -23.05 -17.93 35.48
N ALA A 35 -22.85 -17.18 36.58
CA ALA A 35 -23.89 -16.35 37.18
C ALA A 35 -24.33 -15.21 36.25
N ILE A 36 -23.38 -14.63 35.50
CA ILE A 36 -23.67 -13.57 34.52
C ILE A 36 -24.47 -14.14 33.34
N LYS A 37 -24.10 -15.31 32.83
CA LYS A 37 -24.87 -16.00 31.78
C LYS A 37 -26.30 -16.32 32.24
N GLU A 38 -26.48 -16.68 33.51
CA GLU A 38 -27.79 -16.91 34.09
C GLU A 38 -28.63 -15.61 34.16
N LYS A 39 -28.04 -14.49 34.59
CA LYS A 39 -28.69 -13.17 34.56
C LYS A 39 -29.09 -12.76 33.14
N ILE A 40 -28.26 -13.07 32.14
CA ILE A 40 -28.60 -12.84 30.72
C ILE A 40 -29.80 -13.69 30.29
N ARG A 41 -29.85 -14.97 30.68
CA ARG A 41 -30.99 -15.85 30.37
C ARG A 41 -32.29 -15.37 31.02
N GLN A 42 -32.22 -14.91 32.26
CA GLN A 42 -33.39 -14.38 33.00
C GLN A 42 -33.91 -13.05 32.44
N SER A 43 -33.08 -12.30 31.69
CA SER A 43 -33.48 -11.00 31.12
C SER A 43 -34.49 -11.11 29.97
N SER A 44 -34.64 -12.28 29.34
CA SER A 44 -35.58 -12.47 28.22
C SER A 44 -36.06 -13.91 28.09
N SER A 45 -37.39 -14.08 28.02
CA SER A 45 -38.05 -15.39 27.85
C SER A 45 -37.70 -16.11 26.53
N ARG A 46 -37.13 -15.41 25.55
CA ARG A 46 -36.65 -16.01 24.28
C ARG A 46 -35.22 -16.56 24.35
N ILE A 47 -34.50 -16.31 25.44
CA ILE A 47 -33.08 -16.65 25.63
C ILE A 47 -32.91 -17.76 26.67
N GLU A 48 -33.97 -18.06 27.43
CA GLU A 48 -33.98 -19.05 28.52
C GLU A 48 -33.47 -20.44 28.08
N SER A 49 -33.81 -20.87 26.85
CA SER A 49 -33.40 -22.18 26.31
C SER A 49 -32.13 -22.14 25.45
N LYS A 50 -31.45 -21.00 25.31
CA LYS A 50 -30.29 -20.86 24.41
C LYS A 50 -28.96 -20.98 25.17
N TYR A 51 -27.97 -21.58 24.51
CA TYR A 51 -26.59 -21.57 24.99
C TYR A 51 -25.98 -20.18 24.79
N VAL A 52 -25.44 -19.62 25.88
CA VAL A 52 -24.89 -18.26 25.92
C VAL A 52 -23.38 -18.35 25.98
N ARG A 53 -22.69 -17.81 24.97
CA ARG A 53 -21.23 -17.69 24.95
C ARG A 53 -20.86 -16.22 25.05
N LEU A 54 -20.00 -15.90 26.01
CA LEU A 54 -19.49 -14.55 26.24
C LEU A 54 -18.04 -14.46 25.77
N ILE A 55 -17.72 -13.39 25.05
CA ILE A 55 -16.41 -13.14 24.46
C ILE A 55 -15.96 -11.74 24.88
N HIS A 56 -14.74 -11.64 25.41
CA HIS A 56 -14.12 -10.38 25.81
C HIS A 56 -12.64 -10.39 25.42
N ASN A 57 -12.17 -9.31 24.78
CA ASN A 57 -10.80 -9.20 24.23
C ASN A 57 -10.37 -10.39 23.35
N GLY A 58 -11.29 -10.90 22.52
CA GLY A 58 -11.04 -12.02 21.62
C GLY A 58 -10.97 -13.40 22.29
N ARG A 59 -11.23 -13.51 23.60
CA ARG A 59 -11.24 -14.77 24.34
C ARG A 59 -12.65 -15.16 24.76
N VAL A 60 -12.99 -16.44 24.60
CA VAL A 60 -14.23 -17.02 25.14
C VAL A 60 -14.08 -17.14 26.67
N LEU A 61 -15.08 -16.66 27.39
CA LEU A 61 -15.07 -16.67 28.84
C LEU A 61 -15.55 -18.02 29.40
N GLU A 62 -14.80 -18.54 30.37
CA GLU A 62 -15.02 -19.81 31.04
C GLU A 62 -15.98 -19.63 32.22
N ASP A 63 -16.91 -20.57 32.39
CA ASP A 63 -17.99 -20.49 33.39
C ASP A 63 -17.53 -20.48 34.84
N THR A 64 -16.37 -21.07 35.11
CA THR A 64 -15.80 -21.24 36.46
C THR A 64 -15.00 -20.04 36.95
N LYS A 65 -14.62 -19.12 36.05
CA LYS A 65 -13.78 -17.96 36.35
C LYS A 65 -14.61 -16.73 36.69
N THR A 66 -14.02 -15.81 37.47
CA THR A 66 -14.63 -14.54 37.86
C THR A 66 -14.26 -13.40 36.90
N LEU A 67 -15.05 -12.31 36.87
CA LEU A 67 -14.70 -11.11 36.09
C LEU A 67 -13.35 -10.51 36.49
N LYS A 68 -13.01 -10.60 37.78
CA LYS A 68 -11.74 -10.16 38.35
C LYS A 68 -10.53 -10.84 37.70
N GLU A 69 -10.63 -12.14 37.43
CA GLU A 69 -9.60 -12.94 36.75
C GLU A 69 -9.39 -12.51 35.30
N TYR A 70 -10.42 -11.94 34.67
CA TYR A 70 -10.33 -11.34 33.34
C TYR A 70 -9.90 -9.87 33.36
N GLY A 71 -9.53 -9.34 34.54
CA GLY A 71 -9.08 -7.95 34.71
C GLY A 71 -10.19 -6.90 34.57
N VAL A 72 -11.46 -7.31 34.63
CA VAL A 72 -12.62 -6.43 34.46
C VAL A 72 -12.92 -5.72 35.79
N GLY A 73 -13.07 -4.39 35.76
CA GLY A 73 -13.37 -3.58 36.95
C GLY A 73 -12.16 -3.15 37.79
N LYS A 74 -10.93 -3.38 37.30
CA LYS A 74 -9.69 -2.95 37.98
C LYS A 74 -9.57 -1.42 37.99
N ILE A 75 -9.30 -0.83 39.15
CA ILE A 75 -9.10 0.61 39.29
C ILE A 75 -7.66 0.96 38.92
N ALA A 76 -7.49 1.70 37.81
CA ALA A 76 -6.19 2.22 37.41
C ALA A 76 -5.86 3.51 38.18
N ARG A 77 -5.27 3.41 39.38
CA ARG A 77 -4.77 4.59 40.10
C ARG A 77 -3.40 5.00 39.57
N THR A 78 -3.32 6.20 38.97
CA THR A 78 -2.04 6.83 38.59
C THR A 78 -1.51 7.79 39.66
N ASP A 79 -2.36 8.33 40.55
CA ASP A 79 -1.95 9.24 41.64
C ASP A 79 -2.88 9.18 42.87
N SER A 80 -2.32 9.13 44.07
CA SER A 80 -3.02 8.94 45.36
C SER A 80 -3.91 10.11 45.83
N LYS A 81 -4.11 11.14 44.99
CA LYS A 81 -4.99 12.30 45.25
C LYS A 81 -6.05 12.53 44.16
N ALA A 82 -6.09 11.71 43.12
CA ALA A 82 -7.08 11.83 42.05
C ALA A 82 -8.47 11.39 42.53
N LYS A 83 -9.49 12.19 42.20
CA LYS A 83 -10.91 11.89 42.48
C LYS A 83 -11.29 10.62 41.71
N LEU A 84 -11.97 9.66 42.35
CA LEU A 84 -12.35 8.38 41.73
C LEU A 84 -13.22 8.65 40.47
N GLU A 85 -12.71 8.32 39.29
CA GLU A 85 -13.48 8.40 38.05
C GLU A 85 -14.51 7.26 38.00
N PRO A 86 -15.69 7.43 37.38
CA PRO A 86 -16.64 6.35 37.22
C PRO A 86 -16.06 5.24 36.33
N PRO A 87 -16.42 3.95 36.57
CA PRO A 87 -15.92 2.85 35.76
C PRO A 87 -16.35 3.01 34.29
N SER A 88 -15.39 2.90 33.37
CA SER A 88 -15.67 2.87 31.93
C SER A 88 -16.57 1.68 31.59
N PRO A 89 -17.53 1.84 30.66
CA PRO A 89 -18.41 0.75 30.24
C PRO A 89 -17.58 -0.36 29.57
N VAL A 90 -17.79 -1.60 30.02
CA VAL A 90 -17.07 -2.78 29.53
C VAL A 90 -17.96 -3.55 28.56
N TYR A 91 -17.45 -3.84 27.36
CA TYR A 91 -18.23 -4.44 26.28
C TYR A 91 -17.90 -5.91 26.10
N PHE A 92 -18.91 -6.77 26.24
CA PHE A 92 -18.80 -8.20 25.98
C PHE A 92 -19.59 -8.54 24.73
N HIS A 93 -19.02 -9.33 23.84
CA HIS A 93 -19.79 -9.88 22.72
C HIS A 93 -20.45 -11.18 23.16
N CYS A 94 -21.75 -11.29 22.91
CA CYS A 94 -22.54 -12.45 23.27
C CYS A 94 -23.07 -13.14 22.02
N SER A 95 -22.71 -14.42 21.85
CA SER A 95 -23.28 -15.27 20.83
C SER A 95 -24.26 -16.27 21.44
N LEU A 96 -25.38 -16.47 20.75
CA LEU A 96 -26.42 -17.41 21.10
C LEU A 96 -26.37 -18.62 20.19
N SER A 97 -26.48 -19.80 20.78
CA SER A 97 -26.63 -21.04 20.03
C SER A 97 -27.83 -21.84 20.54
N ASP A 98 -28.51 -22.53 19.63
CA ASP A 98 -29.57 -23.49 19.96
C ASP A 98 -28.99 -24.86 20.37
N TYR A 99 -27.66 -25.02 20.26
CA TYR A 99 -26.92 -26.22 20.65
C TYR A 99 -26.25 -26.04 22.02
N THR A 100 -26.65 -26.84 23.01
CA THR A 100 -25.93 -26.98 24.28
C THR A 100 -24.81 -28.01 24.10
N PRO A 101 -23.53 -27.64 24.28
CA PRO A 101 -22.46 -28.63 24.33
C PRO A 101 -22.74 -29.56 25.52
N GLU A 102 -22.89 -30.86 25.26
CA GLU A 102 -22.99 -31.85 26.33
C GLU A 102 -21.74 -31.76 27.22
N THR A 103 -21.97 -31.64 28.54
CA THR A 103 -20.95 -31.80 29.59
C THR A 103 -20.03 -32.97 29.22
N PRO A 104 -18.70 -32.91 29.44
CA PRO A 104 -17.77 -33.95 29.00
C PRO A 104 -18.22 -35.31 29.52
N SER A 105 -18.88 -36.07 28.65
CA SER A 105 -19.34 -37.40 28.96
C SER A 105 -18.10 -38.27 29.05
N LEU A 106 -17.92 -38.91 30.20
CA LEU A 106 -16.93 -39.97 30.46
C LEU A 106 -17.19 -41.22 29.60
N GLN A 107 -17.76 -41.07 28.40
CA GLN A 107 -18.23 -42.16 27.54
C GLN A 107 -17.73 -42.10 26.09
N ASN A 108 -16.76 -41.24 25.78
CA ASN A 108 -15.95 -41.39 24.56
C ASN A 108 -14.45 -41.48 24.91
N ASN A 109 -14.09 -42.55 25.63
CA ASN A 109 -12.73 -43.11 25.56
C ASN A 109 -12.57 -43.92 24.27
N GLN A 110 -12.80 -43.28 23.13
CA GLN A 110 -11.97 -43.54 21.96
C GLN A 110 -11.23 -42.26 21.67
N PRO A 111 -9.89 -42.24 21.77
CA PRO A 111 -9.12 -41.07 21.36
C PRO A 111 -9.38 -40.86 19.87
N GLN A 112 -10.15 -39.84 19.50
CA GLN A 112 -9.95 -39.22 18.19
C GLN A 112 -8.55 -38.63 18.23
N MET A 113 -7.61 -39.35 17.62
CA MET A 113 -6.16 -39.16 17.72
C MET A 113 -5.64 -37.89 17.03
N THR A 114 -6.49 -36.97 16.60
CA THR A 114 -6.07 -35.78 15.87
C THR A 114 -6.77 -34.54 16.41
N PRO A 115 -6.03 -33.55 16.93
CA PRO A 115 -6.61 -32.24 17.26
C PRO A 115 -7.27 -31.64 16.00
N PRO A 116 -8.35 -30.86 16.14
CA PRO A 116 -9.00 -30.25 15.00
C PRO A 116 -8.01 -29.34 14.27
N THR A 117 -7.80 -29.58 12.98
CA THR A 117 -6.85 -28.88 12.11
C THR A 117 -7.58 -28.03 11.09
N GLY A 118 -6.97 -26.91 10.67
CA GLY A 118 -7.57 -26.01 9.68
C GLY A 118 -8.96 -25.49 10.09
N PHE A 119 -9.92 -25.48 9.16
CA PHE A 119 -11.28 -25.00 9.39
C PHE A 119 -12.11 -25.88 10.33
N ASP A 120 -11.67 -27.10 10.66
CA ASP A 120 -12.37 -27.94 11.63
C ASP A 120 -12.31 -27.34 13.05
N ARG A 121 -11.36 -26.41 13.29
CA ARG A 121 -11.30 -25.57 14.50
C ARG A 121 -12.50 -24.63 14.62
N LEU A 122 -13.15 -24.26 13.51
CA LEU A 122 -14.38 -23.47 13.53
C LEU A 122 -15.55 -24.22 14.17
N ARG A 123 -15.47 -25.55 14.28
CA ARG A 123 -16.43 -26.36 15.03
C ARG A 123 -16.42 -26.03 16.52
N GLU A 124 -15.24 -25.78 17.09
CA GLU A 124 -15.11 -25.29 18.48
C GLU A 124 -15.72 -23.88 18.64
N SER A 125 -15.73 -23.12 17.54
CA SER A 125 -16.35 -21.80 17.44
C SER A 125 -17.87 -21.84 17.21
N GLY A 126 -18.46 -23.02 16.99
CA GLY A 126 -19.91 -23.22 16.87
C GLY A 126 -20.46 -23.15 15.43
N PHE A 127 -19.61 -23.23 14.41
CA PHE A 127 -20.04 -23.35 13.02
C PHE A 127 -20.60 -24.76 12.76
N THR A 128 -21.63 -24.86 11.92
CA THR A 128 -22.17 -26.16 11.51
C THR A 128 -21.23 -26.84 10.52
N GLU A 129 -21.27 -28.18 10.43
CA GLU A 129 -20.47 -28.93 9.46
C GLU A 129 -20.76 -28.49 8.01
N GLU A 130 -21.97 -28.03 7.74
CA GLU A 130 -22.34 -27.50 6.42
C GLU A 130 -21.73 -26.12 6.16
N ASP A 131 -21.68 -25.24 7.17
CA ASP A 131 -21.02 -23.94 7.07
C ASP A 131 -19.51 -24.09 6.88
N ILE A 132 -18.88 -24.99 7.65
CA ILE A 132 -17.45 -25.30 7.54
C ILE A 132 -17.15 -25.83 6.14
N ARG A 133 -17.98 -26.73 5.60
CA ARG A 133 -17.84 -27.23 4.23
C ARG A 133 -17.98 -26.12 3.20
N ASN A 134 -18.90 -25.19 3.38
CA ASN A 134 -19.10 -24.06 2.46
C ASN A 134 -17.90 -23.10 2.49
N ILE A 135 -17.43 -22.72 3.69
CA ILE A 135 -16.25 -21.87 3.88
C ILE A 135 -15.02 -22.52 3.25
N ARG A 136 -14.80 -23.81 3.54
CA ARG A 136 -13.69 -24.59 2.98
C ARG A 136 -13.75 -24.65 1.45
N THR A 137 -14.93 -24.91 0.89
CA THR A 137 -15.14 -24.97 -0.57
C THR A 137 -14.88 -23.62 -1.23
N GLN A 138 -15.34 -22.52 -0.62
CA GLN A 138 -15.09 -21.16 -1.10
C GLN A 138 -13.59 -20.79 -1.00
N PHE A 139 -12.94 -21.16 0.10
CA PHE A 139 -11.51 -20.93 0.33
C PHE A 139 -10.65 -21.64 -0.71
N HIS A 140 -10.87 -22.94 -0.93
CA HIS A 140 -10.12 -23.72 -1.91
C HIS A 140 -10.38 -23.28 -3.35
N ARG A 141 -11.61 -22.85 -3.66
CA ARG A 141 -11.94 -22.23 -4.95
C ARG A 141 -11.14 -20.95 -5.21
N LEU A 142 -10.92 -20.13 -4.20
CA LEU A 142 -10.13 -18.90 -4.32
C LEU A 142 -8.62 -19.16 -4.41
N HIS A 143 -8.14 -20.21 -3.76
CA HIS A 143 -6.72 -20.57 -3.71
C HIS A 143 -6.31 -21.60 -4.78
N GLY A 144 -7.24 -22.01 -5.66
CA GLY A 144 -6.97 -22.92 -6.78
C GLY A 144 -6.63 -24.36 -6.38
N THR A 145 -7.02 -24.78 -5.17
CA THR A 145 -6.79 -26.14 -4.66
C THR A 145 -8.07 -26.97 -4.83
N ALA A 146 -7.97 -28.22 -5.29
CA ALA A 146 -9.14 -29.08 -5.51
C ALA A 146 -9.51 -29.81 -4.20
N PHE A 147 -10.75 -29.66 -3.74
CA PHE A 147 -11.25 -30.28 -2.50
C PHE A 147 -12.07 -31.57 -2.75
N GLU A 148 -12.28 -31.96 -4.01
CA GLU A 148 -13.23 -33.04 -4.36
C GLU A 148 -12.73 -34.47 -4.08
N GLU A 149 -11.42 -34.72 -3.97
CA GLU A 149 -10.84 -36.06 -3.74
C GLU A 149 -10.23 -36.26 -2.33
N GLY A 150 -10.64 -35.42 -1.37
CA GLY A 150 -10.15 -35.45 0.01
C GLY A 150 -9.00 -34.45 0.24
N PRO A 151 -8.79 -34.01 1.49
CA PRO A 151 -7.88 -32.90 1.79
C PRO A 151 -6.42 -33.34 1.61
N THR A 152 -5.75 -32.82 0.59
CA THR A 152 -4.28 -32.88 0.46
C THR A 152 -3.61 -32.17 1.63
N GLU A 153 -2.40 -32.61 1.99
CA GLU A 153 -1.63 -32.04 3.11
C GLU A 153 -1.34 -30.53 2.90
N GLU A 154 -1.13 -30.12 1.64
CA GLU A 154 -1.00 -28.72 1.24
C GLU A 154 -2.29 -27.90 1.48
N ALA A 155 -3.45 -28.48 1.18
CA ALA A 155 -4.74 -27.84 1.41
C ALA A 155 -4.97 -27.59 2.91
N ARG A 156 -4.61 -28.56 3.76
CA ARG A 156 -4.70 -28.44 5.22
C ARG A 156 -3.76 -27.39 5.79
N ASN A 157 -2.51 -27.33 5.31
CA ASN A 157 -1.54 -26.32 5.75
C ASN A 157 -2.00 -24.90 5.40
N LEU A 158 -2.66 -24.71 4.25
CA LEU A 158 -3.24 -23.42 3.87
C LEU A 158 -4.43 -23.02 4.75
N GLU A 159 -5.32 -23.96 5.09
CA GLU A 159 -6.40 -23.71 6.05
C GLU A 159 -5.84 -23.31 7.43
N GLU A 160 -4.77 -23.97 7.87
CA GLU A 160 -4.14 -23.72 9.18
C GLU A 160 -3.44 -22.36 9.23
N GLN A 161 -2.66 -22.02 8.21
CA GLN A 161 -2.06 -20.68 8.07
C GLN A 161 -3.10 -19.57 7.99
N TRP A 162 -4.23 -19.82 7.31
CA TRP A 162 -5.34 -18.87 7.31
C TRP A 162 -5.92 -18.72 8.71
N MET A 163 -6.25 -19.81 9.39
CA MET A 163 -6.83 -19.77 10.75
C MET A 163 -5.93 -19.08 11.77
N ASP A 164 -4.60 -19.20 11.63
CA ASP A 164 -3.64 -18.56 12.53
C ASP A 164 -3.38 -17.08 12.19
N ASN A 165 -3.53 -16.69 10.92
CA ASN A 165 -3.36 -15.29 10.48
C ASN A 165 -4.68 -14.47 10.48
N THR A 166 -5.84 -15.10 10.61
CA THR A 166 -7.18 -14.47 10.45
C THR A 166 -7.70 -13.74 11.71
N GLY A 167 -6.81 -13.09 12.45
CA GLY A 167 -7.22 -12.10 13.46
C GLY A 167 -7.86 -10.84 12.84
N GLU A 168 -7.72 -10.61 11.53
CA GLU A 168 -8.11 -9.36 10.84
C GLU A 168 -9.04 -9.53 9.61
N THR A 169 -9.48 -10.74 9.24
CA THR A 169 -10.29 -10.97 8.02
C THR A 169 -11.61 -11.69 8.29
N LEU A 170 -12.71 -11.22 7.70
CA LEU A 170 -14.02 -11.88 7.79
C LEU A 170 -14.05 -13.18 6.95
N PRO A 171 -14.99 -14.11 7.23
CA PRO A 171 -15.14 -15.38 6.50
C PRO A 171 -15.37 -15.24 4.99
N ASP A 172 -15.78 -14.05 4.52
CA ASP A 172 -15.99 -13.74 3.10
C ASP A 172 -14.72 -13.15 2.42
N GLY A 173 -13.55 -13.29 3.04
CA GLY A 173 -12.27 -12.80 2.50
C GLY A 173 -12.08 -11.29 2.50
N THR A 174 -12.98 -10.54 3.14
CA THR A 174 -12.85 -9.08 3.30
C THR A 174 -12.02 -8.75 4.55
N ILE A 175 -10.96 -7.96 4.36
CA ILE A 175 -10.14 -7.43 5.45
C ILE A 175 -10.97 -6.39 6.21
N GLN A 176 -11.34 -6.71 7.45
CA GLN A 176 -12.13 -5.82 8.28
C GLN A 176 -11.22 -4.64 8.71
N GLY A 177 -11.67 -3.41 8.47
CA GLY A 177 -10.99 -2.19 8.95
C GLY A 177 -10.09 -1.48 7.92
N THR A 178 -9.22 -2.17 7.18
CA THR A 178 -8.10 -1.50 6.47
C THR A 178 -8.50 -0.41 5.47
N TYR A 179 -9.36 -0.72 4.49
CA TYR A 179 -9.76 0.26 3.47
C TYR A 179 -10.78 1.28 3.99
N LYS A 180 -11.67 0.86 4.89
CA LYS A 180 -12.68 1.74 5.48
C LYS A 180 -12.04 2.78 6.38
N GLU A 181 -11.07 2.41 7.20
CA GLU A 181 -10.31 3.32 8.06
C GLU A 181 -9.46 4.30 7.25
N MET A 182 -8.76 3.80 6.22
CA MET A 182 -7.97 4.66 5.34
C MET A 182 -8.87 5.64 4.56
N MET A 183 -10.05 5.19 4.10
CA MET A 183 -11.03 6.04 3.42
C MET A 183 -11.62 7.10 4.34
N TRP A 184 -12.00 6.73 5.58
CA TRP A 184 -12.46 7.69 6.58
C TRP A 184 -11.38 8.71 6.93
N GLY A 185 -10.14 8.25 7.08
CA GLY A 185 -8.99 9.14 7.24
C GLY A 185 -8.84 10.10 6.06
N LEU A 186 -8.92 9.59 4.83
CA LEU A 186 -8.85 10.39 3.60
C LEU A 186 -9.93 11.47 3.56
N MET A 187 -11.18 11.12 3.87
CA MET A 187 -12.30 12.07 3.92
C MET A 187 -12.08 13.13 5.00
N LEU A 188 -11.69 12.72 6.21
CA LEU A 188 -11.38 13.66 7.30
C LEU A 188 -10.25 14.61 6.90
N GLY A 189 -9.15 14.10 6.36
CA GLY A 189 -8.04 14.92 5.89
C GLY A 189 -8.41 15.87 4.75
N PHE A 190 -9.26 15.43 3.82
CA PHE A 190 -9.70 16.24 2.69
C PHE A 190 -10.64 17.37 3.12
N PHE A 191 -11.63 17.11 3.99
CA PHE A 191 -12.65 18.10 4.35
C PHE A 191 -12.27 18.97 5.55
N LEU A 192 -11.53 18.44 6.54
CA LEU A 192 -11.12 19.17 7.75
C LEU A 192 -9.67 19.68 7.67
N GLY A 193 -8.89 19.21 6.69
CA GLY A 193 -7.57 19.75 6.38
C GLY A 193 -6.56 19.66 7.53
N ILE A 194 -5.73 20.71 7.66
CA ILE A 194 -4.64 20.80 8.65
C ILE A 194 -5.15 20.69 10.10
N ILE A 195 -6.43 20.99 10.35
CA ILE A 195 -7.04 20.92 11.69
C ILE A 195 -6.94 19.48 12.24
N CYS A 196 -7.02 18.46 11.39
CA CYS A 196 -6.87 17.07 11.82
C CYS A 196 -5.51 16.75 12.46
N LEU A 197 -4.46 17.55 12.21
CA LEU A 197 -3.13 17.33 12.78
C LEU A 197 -3.06 17.62 14.29
N PHE A 198 -4.01 18.37 14.86
CA PHE A 198 -4.06 18.60 16.31
C PHE A 198 -4.38 17.32 17.09
N TRP A 199 -5.17 16.43 16.50
CA TRP A 199 -5.57 15.15 17.10
C TRP A 199 -4.63 13.99 16.74
N PHE A 200 -3.51 14.24 16.03
CA PHE A 200 -2.52 13.18 15.72
C PHE A 200 -1.78 12.67 16.95
N ARG A 201 -1.65 13.52 17.97
CA ARG A 201 -0.94 13.19 19.21
C ARG A 201 -1.82 12.42 20.20
N GLU A 202 -3.13 12.50 20.06
CA GLU A 202 -4.07 11.76 20.89
C GLU A 202 -4.30 10.38 20.28
N SER A 203 -4.52 9.35 21.12
CA SER A 203 -4.76 7.96 20.70
C SER A 203 -6.10 7.75 19.96
N VAL A 204 -6.68 8.83 19.43
CA VAL A 204 -7.99 8.90 18.78
C VAL A 204 -7.96 8.27 17.39
N PHE A 205 -6.83 8.33 16.67
CA PHE A 205 -6.71 7.78 15.33
C PHE A 205 -5.74 6.59 15.25
N SER A 206 -6.16 5.51 14.58
CA SER A 206 -5.26 4.42 14.20
C SER A 206 -4.17 4.94 13.23
N ARG A 207 -3.00 4.29 13.17
CA ARG A 207 -1.94 4.67 12.22
C ARG A 207 -2.44 4.70 10.77
N ARG A 208 -3.36 3.78 10.42
CA ARG A 208 -3.98 3.69 9.09
C ARG A 208 -4.93 4.89 8.82
N HIS A 209 -5.71 5.33 9.81
CA HIS A 209 -6.47 6.60 9.71
C HIS A 209 -5.55 7.80 9.55
N GLN A 210 -4.45 7.87 10.30
CA GLN A 210 -3.47 8.96 10.21
C GLN A 210 -2.88 9.05 8.80
N MET A 211 -2.50 7.91 8.19
CA MET A 211 -2.05 7.87 6.79
C MET A 211 -3.11 8.39 5.82
N GLY A 212 -4.37 7.97 6.00
CA GLY A 212 -5.50 8.50 5.22
C GLY A 212 -5.65 10.02 5.38
N ILE A 213 -5.59 10.54 6.62
CA ILE A 213 -5.69 11.97 6.91
C ILE A 213 -4.58 12.75 6.20
N VAL A 214 -3.33 12.29 6.30
CA VAL A 214 -2.21 12.93 5.59
C VAL A 214 -2.47 12.96 4.08
N ALA A 215 -2.91 11.83 3.50
CA ALA A 215 -3.24 11.77 2.08
C ALA A 215 -4.35 12.78 1.69
N GLY A 216 -5.41 12.88 2.50
CA GLY A 216 -6.52 13.80 2.27
C GLY A 216 -6.09 15.28 2.34
N ILE A 217 -5.26 15.62 3.33
CA ILE A 217 -4.68 16.96 3.48
C ILE A 217 -3.83 17.32 2.26
N LEU A 218 -3.00 16.39 1.79
CA LEU A 218 -2.16 16.60 0.60
C LEU A 218 -2.99 16.86 -0.66
N ILE A 219 -4.11 16.16 -0.84
CA ILE A 219 -5.05 16.42 -1.95
C ILE A 219 -5.64 17.83 -1.84
N ASN A 220 -6.11 18.23 -0.65
CA ASN A 220 -6.69 19.55 -0.43
C ASN A 220 -5.65 20.67 -0.70
N ILE A 221 -4.44 20.54 -0.16
CA ILE A 221 -3.32 21.47 -0.40
C ILE A 221 -2.99 21.54 -1.90
N SER A 222 -2.99 20.41 -2.61
CA SER A 222 -2.69 20.38 -4.04
C SER A 222 -3.72 21.15 -4.87
N ILE A 223 -5.02 20.99 -4.57
CA ILE A 223 -6.10 21.74 -5.23
C ILE A 223 -5.99 23.23 -4.90
N CYS A 224 -5.76 23.58 -3.63
CA CYS A 224 -5.59 24.97 -3.22
C CYS A 224 -4.36 25.62 -3.88
N ALA A 225 -3.25 24.90 -3.96
CA ALA A 225 -2.03 25.35 -4.62
C ALA A 225 -2.23 25.61 -6.12
N GLN A 226 -3.12 24.86 -6.78
CA GLN A 226 -3.51 25.11 -8.17
C GLN A 226 -4.42 26.33 -8.32
N GLN A 227 -5.15 26.77 -7.30
CA GLN A 227 -5.97 27.98 -7.37
C GLN A 227 -5.19 29.26 -7.02
N LEU A 228 -4.10 29.13 -6.26
CA LEU A 228 -3.28 30.25 -5.84
C LEU A 228 -2.32 30.70 -6.95
N HIS A 229 -2.64 31.86 -7.53
CA HIS A 229 -1.85 32.52 -8.58
C HIS A 229 -0.35 32.61 -8.25
N GLU A 230 0.00 32.95 -7.01
CA GLU A 230 1.39 33.10 -6.59
C GLU A 230 2.16 31.77 -6.58
N LEU A 231 1.51 30.65 -6.20
CA LEU A 231 2.13 29.31 -6.21
C LEU A 231 2.28 28.75 -7.63
N GLN A 232 1.32 29.05 -8.51
CA GLN A 232 1.47 28.77 -9.94
C GLN A 232 2.67 29.49 -10.55
N ALA A 233 2.87 30.76 -10.19
CA ALA A 233 3.95 31.59 -10.68
C ALA A 233 5.32 31.25 -10.07
N SER A 234 5.37 30.61 -8.89
CA SER A 234 6.62 30.28 -8.20
C SER A 234 7.02 28.81 -8.24
N VAL A 235 6.14 27.88 -7.84
CA VAL A 235 6.46 26.45 -7.62
C VAL A 235 6.09 25.59 -8.83
N LEU A 236 4.90 25.82 -9.39
CA LEU A 236 4.36 25.01 -10.49
C LEU A 236 4.89 25.46 -11.87
N ALA A 237 5.68 26.52 -11.91
CA ALA A 237 6.31 27.02 -13.13
C ALA A 237 7.41 26.05 -13.63
N TYR A 238 7.11 25.26 -14.66
CA TYR A 238 8.04 24.25 -15.18
C TYR A 238 9.08 24.84 -16.14
N GLY A 239 10.15 25.44 -15.58
CA GLY A 239 11.35 25.84 -16.32
C GLY A 239 11.10 26.71 -17.57
N LYS A 240 11.90 26.51 -18.63
CA LYS A 240 11.84 27.26 -19.91
C LYS A 240 10.61 26.95 -20.79
N LEU A 241 9.74 26.02 -20.39
CA LEU A 241 8.58 25.56 -21.18
C LEU A 241 7.28 26.29 -20.81
N ASN A 242 7.34 27.22 -19.87
CA ASN A 242 6.18 27.93 -19.34
C ASN A 242 5.70 29.09 -20.24
N LEU A 243 5.40 28.77 -21.51
CA LEU A 243 4.99 29.74 -22.55
C LEU A 243 3.63 30.40 -22.24
N HIS A 244 2.78 29.78 -21.41
CA HIS A 244 1.48 30.31 -21.02
C HIS A 244 1.51 31.15 -19.73
N ASN A 245 2.56 31.06 -18.92
CA ASN A 245 2.62 31.72 -17.63
C ASN A 245 3.57 32.93 -17.68
N ASN A 246 3.14 34.01 -18.34
CA ASN A 246 3.77 35.34 -18.26
C ASN A 246 3.64 35.98 -16.86
N LYS A 247 3.01 35.28 -15.90
CA LYS A 247 2.72 35.77 -14.56
C LYS A 247 3.98 35.68 -13.71
N LYS A 248 4.60 36.82 -13.47
CA LYS A 248 5.72 36.96 -12.53
C LYS A 248 5.16 36.95 -11.10
N PRO A 249 5.87 36.34 -10.12
CA PRO A 249 5.44 36.38 -8.73
C PRO A 249 5.37 37.83 -8.23
N ALA A 250 4.20 38.27 -7.76
CA ALA A 250 3.98 39.65 -7.33
C ALA A 250 4.52 39.88 -5.91
N THR A 251 4.35 38.88 -5.04
CA THR A 251 4.70 38.98 -3.62
C THR A 251 6.18 38.71 -3.34
N ARG A 252 6.69 39.19 -2.19
CA ARG A 252 8.10 38.97 -1.78
C ARG A 252 8.39 37.50 -1.48
N TRP A 253 7.46 36.79 -0.85
CA TRP A 253 7.62 35.39 -0.50
C TRP A 253 7.59 34.49 -1.74
N ALA A 254 6.69 34.74 -2.70
CA ALA A 254 6.65 33.96 -3.95
C ALA A 254 7.90 34.19 -4.81
N ARG A 255 8.43 35.42 -4.82
CA ARG A 255 9.75 35.73 -5.43
C ARG A 255 10.91 35.03 -4.75
N SER A 256 10.86 34.86 -3.43
CA SER A 256 11.86 34.10 -2.69
C SER A 256 11.78 32.61 -3.04
N LEU A 257 10.55 32.07 -3.08
CA LEU A 257 10.29 30.68 -3.38
C LEU A 257 10.66 30.31 -4.82
N SER A 258 10.37 31.18 -5.80
CA SER A 258 10.74 30.95 -7.21
C SER A 258 12.25 30.88 -7.45
N ARG A 259 13.07 31.34 -6.50
CA ARG A 259 14.55 31.25 -6.58
C ARG A 259 15.07 29.87 -6.18
N TRP A 260 14.25 29.04 -5.53
CA TRP A 260 14.61 27.68 -5.12
C TRP A 260 14.65 26.75 -6.33
N THR A 261 15.69 26.92 -7.13
CA THR A 261 15.91 26.15 -8.34
C THR A 261 17.24 25.43 -8.26
N VAL A 262 17.29 24.25 -8.85
CA VAL A 262 18.49 23.44 -9.02
C VAL A 262 18.83 23.35 -10.51
N PRO A 263 20.11 23.17 -10.87
CA PRO A 263 20.50 22.93 -12.26
C PRO A 263 19.79 21.70 -12.83
N LYS A 264 19.27 21.80 -14.06
CA LYS A 264 18.52 20.70 -14.69
C LYS A 264 19.37 19.44 -14.92
N HIS A 265 20.70 19.57 -15.00
CA HIS A 265 21.58 18.40 -15.10
C HIS A 265 21.59 17.54 -13.84
N TYR A 266 21.09 18.02 -12.69
CA TYR A 266 20.88 17.21 -11.48
C TYR A 266 19.80 16.15 -11.66
N PHE A 267 19.07 16.16 -12.78
CA PHE A 267 18.20 15.05 -13.18
C PHE A 267 18.95 13.70 -13.21
N SER A 268 20.26 13.70 -13.47
CA SER A 268 21.08 12.48 -13.37
C SER A 268 21.13 11.89 -11.96
N HIS A 269 20.98 12.71 -10.91
CA HIS A 269 21.00 12.24 -9.52
C HIS A 269 19.82 11.33 -9.22
N PHE A 270 18.68 11.50 -9.90
CA PHE A 270 17.50 10.65 -9.73
C PHE A 270 17.86 9.19 -10.03
N TYR A 271 18.56 8.98 -11.14
CA TYR A 271 18.97 7.68 -11.59
C TYR A 271 20.10 7.09 -10.74
N VAL A 272 21.03 7.93 -10.29
CA VAL A 272 22.12 7.47 -9.40
C VAL A 272 21.57 7.02 -8.06
N ILE A 273 20.73 7.82 -7.41
CA ILE A 273 20.11 7.47 -6.12
C ILE A 273 19.20 6.27 -6.28
N GLY A 274 18.40 6.21 -7.35
CA GLY A 274 17.58 5.04 -7.69
C GLY A 274 18.43 3.78 -7.86
N LEU A 275 19.53 3.85 -8.62
CA LEU A 275 20.44 2.71 -8.85
C LEU A 275 21.09 2.23 -7.56
N MET A 276 21.54 3.15 -6.70
CA MET A 276 22.08 2.81 -5.38
C MET A 276 21.03 2.11 -4.53
N THR A 277 19.79 2.60 -4.53
CA THR A 277 18.67 1.97 -3.82
C THR A 277 18.41 0.56 -4.36
N ALA A 278 18.43 0.38 -5.68
CA ALA A 278 18.19 -0.92 -6.32
C ALA A 278 19.29 -1.94 -6.00
N ILE A 279 20.55 -1.51 -5.99
CA ILE A 279 21.70 -2.34 -5.58
C ILE A 279 21.55 -2.75 -4.11
N LEU A 280 21.21 -1.80 -3.23
CA LEU A 280 21.00 -2.11 -1.80
C LEU A 280 19.85 -3.11 -1.62
N SER A 281 18.72 -2.92 -2.30
CA SER A 281 17.60 -3.86 -2.28
C SER A 281 17.98 -5.25 -2.80
N MET A 282 18.81 -5.34 -3.85
CA MET A 282 19.33 -6.62 -4.35
C MET A 282 20.25 -7.31 -3.35
N MET A 283 21.20 -6.57 -2.77
CA MET A 283 22.10 -7.09 -1.74
C MET A 283 21.31 -7.61 -0.53
N GLU A 284 20.26 -6.90 -0.16
CA GLU A 284 19.41 -7.29 0.96
C GLU A 284 18.58 -8.54 0.66
N LEU A 285 18.05 -8.65 -0.56
CA LEU A 285 17.34 -9.86 -1.01
C LEU A 285 18.27 -11.09 -0.96
N ILE A 286 19.51 -10.95 -1.44
CA ILE A 286 20.52 -12.02 -1.38
C ILE A 286 20.85 -12.36 0.08
N SER A 287 21.12 -11.35 0.92
CA SER A 287 21.43 -11.56 2.34
C SER A 287 20.31 -12.29 3.09
N LEU A 288 19.05 -11.93 2.83
CA LEU A 288 17.91 -12.60 3.42
C LEU A 288 17.78 -14.04 2.90
N SER A 289 17.95 -14.27 1.59
CA SER A 289 17.85 -15.61 1.00
C SER A 289 18.97 -16.57 1.40
N THR A 290 20.20 -16.08 1.61
CA THR A 290 21.38 -16.93 1.83
C THR A 290 21.82 -16.96 3.29
N LEU A 291 21.77 -15.82 3.98
CA LEU A 291 22.30 -15.66 5.34
C LEU A 291 21.21 -15.54 6.39
N ASN A 292 19.94 -15.43 5.98
CA ASN A 292 18.79 -15.11 6.83
C ASN A 292 19.03 -13.90 7.76
N LYS A 293 19.70 -12.86 7.23
CA LYS A 293 20.07 -11.66 7.98
C LYS A 293 19.56 -10.40 7.30
N PRO A 294 18.74 -9.57 7.98
CA PRO A 294 18.30 -8.28 7.46
C PRO A 294 19.47 -7.28 7.44
N LEU A 295 19.53 -6.46 6.40
CA LEU A 295 20.48 -5.36 6.26
C LEU A 295 19.79 -4.03 6.55
N LEU A 296 20.19 -2.95 5.87
CA LEU A 296 19.81 -1.59 6.20
C LEU A 296 18.31 -1.31 5.98
N ILE A 297 17.75 -1.70 4.83
CA ILE A 297 16.39 -1.33 4.44
C ILE A 297 15.38 -2.08 5.32
N MET A 298 15.58 -3.37 5.53
CA MET A 298 14.70 -4.19 6.36
C MET A 298 14.80 -3.80 7.83
N GLN A 299 16.00 -3.54 8.37
CA GLN A 299 16.14 -3.04 9.75
C GLN A 299 15.46 -1.67 9.95
N LEU A 300 15.41 -0.83 8.91
CA LEU A 300 14.66 0.41 8.94
C LEU A 300 13.15 0.13 8.97
N LEU A 301 12.65 -0.76 8.12
CA LEU A 301 11.22 -1.09 8.02
C LEU A 301 10.69 -1.80 9.26
N ASP A 302 11.43 -2.75 9.83
CA ASP A 302 11.05 -3.50 11.03
C ASP A 302 10.84 -2.60 12.26
N ARG A 303 11.41 -1.37 12.25
CA ARG A 303 11.16 -0.38 13.31
C ARG A 303 9.79 0.26 13.23
N TYR A 304 9.17 0.27 12.05
CA TYR A 304 7.93 0.99 11.79
C TYR A 304 6.74 0.05 11.54
N ASP A 305 6.97 -1.16 11.02
CA ASP A 305 5.92 -2.11 10.66
C ASP A 305 6.35 -3.57 10.82
N THR A 306 5.38 -4.48 10.96
CA THR A 306 5.58 -5.93 10.98
C THR A 306 5.58 -6.50 9.56
N ARG A 307 6.41 -7.52 9.30
CA ARG A 307 6.51 -8.17 7.99
C ARG A 307 5.28 -9.03 7.71
N ILE A 308 4.27 -8.44 7.07
CA ILE A 308 3.10 -9.19 6.59
C ILE A 308 3.21 -9.24 5.07
N GLY A 309 3.59 -10.41 4.55
CA GLY A 309 3.72 -10.62 3.12
C GLY A 309 2.37 -10.78 2.44
N THR A 310 2.23 -10.18 1.27
CA THR A 310 1.11 -10.45 0.38
C THR A 310 1.34 -11.78 -0.35
N HIS A 311 0.49 -12.78 -0.09
CA HIS A 311 0.61 -14.13 -0.69
C HIS A 311 0.45 -14.17 -2.22
N HIS A 312 -0.04 -13.10 -2.85
CA HIS A 312 -0.35 -13.11 -4.28
C HIS A 312 0.84 -12.82 -5.21
N LEU A 313 2.03 -12.48 -4.67
CA LEU A 313 3.22 -12.16 -5.48
C LEU A 313 4.39 -13.08 -5.16
N SER A 314 5.00 -13.65 -6.19
CA SER A 314 6.11 -14.58 -6.01
C SER A 314 7.46 -13.86 -5.86
N LEU A 315 8.38 -14.48 -5.12
CA LEU A 315 9.76 -14.03 -5.01
C LEU A 315 10.43 -13.89 -6.38
N GLN A 316 10.10 -14.76 -7.33
CA GLN A 316 10.66 -14.70 -8.69
C GLN A 316 10.24 -13.45 -9.44
N GLN A 317 8.97 -13.02 -9.33
CA GLN A 317 8.52 -11.76 -9.93
C GLN A 317 9.29 -10.57 -9.35
N CYS A 318 9.59 -10.61 -8.05
CA CYS A 318 10.43 -9.61 -7.39
C CYS A 318 11.88 -9.62 -7.91
N ILE A 319 12.52 -10.79 -8.03
CA ILE A 319 13.88 -10.89 -8.58
C ILE A 319 13.94 -10.35 -10.01
N VAL A 320 12.99 -10.76 -10.86
CA VAL A 320 12.92 -10.28 -12.26
C VAL A 320 12.63 -8.77 -12.29
N GLY A 321 11.66 -8.29 -11.51
CA GLY A 321 11.27 -6.88 -11.49
C GLY A 321 12.40 -5.97 -11.01
N LEU A 322 13.08 -6.35 -9.93
CA LEU A 322 14.22 -5.62 -9.41
C LEU A 322 15.41 -5.67 -10.37
N SER A 323 15.61 -6.78 -11.09
CA SER A 323 16.63 -6.89 -12.14
C SER A 323 16.34 -5.93 -13.31
N LEU A 324 15.10 -5.90 -13.80
CA LEU A 324 14.66 -4.99 -14.85
C LEU A 324 14.79 -3.53 -14.40
N MET A 325 14.39 -3.20 -13.17
CA MET A 325 14.56 -1.85 -12.61
C MET A 325 16.04 -1.45 -12.50
N THR A 326 16.89 -2.36 -12.04
CA THR A 326 18.35 -2.11 -11.96
C THR A 326 18.93 -1.85 -13.35
N LEU A 327 18.55 -2.65 -14.36
CA LEU A 327 18.98 -2.47 -15.74
C LEU A 327 18.48 -1.14 -16.33
N HIS A 328 17.21 -0.79 -16.08
CA HIS A 328 16.64 0.49 -16.49
C HIS A 328 17.47 1.65 -15.92
N LEU A 329 17.71 1.64 -14.62
CA LEU A 329 18.43 2.70 -13.90
C LEU A 329 19.89 2.79 -14.33
N MET A 330 20.59 1.66 -14.46
CA MET A 330 21.97 1.61 -14.95
C MET A 330 22.09 2.25 -16.34
N ARG A 331 21.20 1.88 -17.26
CA ARG A 331 21.15 2.49 -18.59
C ARG A 331 20.82 3.98 -18.52
N ARG A 332 19.85 4.41 -17.71
CA ARG A 332 19.51 5.85 -17.57
C ARG A 332 20.64 6.66 -16.95
N VAL A 333 21.41 6.10 -16.01
CA VAL A 333 22.66 6.71 -15.51
C VAL A 333 23.63 6.86 -16.67
N TYR A 334 23.91 5.80 -17.42
CA TYR A 334 24.81 5.85 -18.58
C TYR A 334 24.37 6.92 -19.60
N GLU A 335 23.10 6.92 -19.97
CA GLU A 335 22.54 7.90 -20.90
C GLU A 335 22.69 9.33 -20.38
N SER A 336 22.42 9.58 -19.09
CA SER A 336 22.45 10.92 -18.51
C SER A 336 23.85 11.55 -18.49
N PHE A 337 24.90 10.74 -18.30
CA PHE A 337 26.28 11.22 -18.19
C PHE A 337 27.04 11.21 -19.53
N TRP A 338 26.78 10.23 -20.39
CA TRP A 338 27.57 10.04 -21.62
C TRP A 338 26.81 10.31 -22.92
N VAL A 339 25.48 10.20 -22.93
CA VAL A 339 24.68 10.37 -24.15
C VAL A 339 24.03 11.75 -24.17
N GLU A 340 23.25 12.07 -23.14
CA GLU A 340 22.48 13.30 -23.04
C GLU A 340 23.41 14.52 -22.87
N LYS A 341 23.09 15.61 -23.59
CA LYS A 341 23.85 16.87 -23.54
C LYS A 341 22.96 17.96 -22.94
N PRO A 342 22.77 18.03 -21.61
CA PRO A 342 21.86 18.99 -21.00
C PRO A 342 22.33 20.44 -21.23
N SER A 343 21.37 21.37 -21.29
CA SER A 343 21.68 22.79 -21.38
C SER A 343 22.23 23.29 -20.05
N LYS A 344 23.41 23.94 -20.05
CA LYS A 344 24.08 24.45 -18.84
C LYS A 344 23.28 25.55 -18.12
N THR A 345 22.37 26.22 -18.82
CA THR A 345 21.54 27.33 -18.27
C THR A 345 20.13 26.89 -17.89
N ALA A 346 19.77 25.63 -18.11
CA ALA A 346 18.45 25.14 -17.74
C ALA A 346 18.40 24.83 -16.24
N THR A 347 17.37 25.33 -15.57
CA THR A 347 17.08 25.07 -14.16
C THR A 347 15.70 24.44 -14.01
N MET A 348 15.47 23.80 -12.86
CA MET A 348 14.17 23.26 -12.43
C MET A 348 13.94 23.58 -10.96
N HIS A 349 12.69 23.68 -10.53
CA HIS A 349 12.37 23.96 -9.13
C HIS A 349 12.80 22.79 -8.21
N ALA A 350 13.26 23.11 -7.00
CA ALA A 350 13.75 22.13 -6.03
C ALA A 350 12.66 21.13 -5.57
N SER A 351 11.39 21.51 -5.58
CA SER A 351 10.29 20.57 -5.29
C SER A 351 10.20 19.44 -6.32
N HIS A 352 10.30 19.75 -7.61
CA HIS A 352 10.33 18.74 -8.68
C HIS A 352 11.57 17.84 -8.56
N TYR A 353 12.68 18.38 -8.03
CA TYR A 353 13.87 17.59 -7.70
C TYR A 353 13.58 16.54 -6.64
N LEU A 354 13.01 16.95 -5.51
CA LEU A 354 12.68 16.04 -4.41
C LEU A 354 11.63 15.00 -4.82
N ILE A 355 10.60 15.40 -5.56
CA ILE A 355 9.57 14.49 -6.09
C ILE A 355 10.21 13.46 -7.03
N GLY A 356 11.13 13.89 -7.91
CA GLY A 356 11.85 12.99 -8.82
C GLY A 356 12.68 11.95 -8.07
N VAL A 357 13.46 12.37 -7.06
CA VAL A 357 14.23 11.44 -6.21
C VAL A 357 13.31 10.45 -5.48
N GLY A 358 12.23 10.95 -4.88
CA GLY A 358 11.25 10.13 -4.17
C GLY A 358 10.57 9.12 -5.08
N PHE A 359 10.22 9.52 -6.31
CA PHE A 359 9.59 8.65 -7.31
C PHE A 359 10.48 7.44 -7.63
N TYR A 360 11.75 7.63 -8.00
CA TYR A 360 12.61 6.49 -8.33
C TYR A 360 12.90 5.59 -7.12
N GLY A 361 13.04 6.17 -5.93
CA GLY A 361 13.13 5.39 -4.69
C GLY A 361 11.88 4.53 -4.45
N ALA A 362 10.70 5.12 -4.59
CA ALA A 362 9.42 4.44 -4.43
C ALA A 362 9.21 3.33 -5.47
N MET A 363 9.63 3.54 -6.73
CA MET A 363 9.53 2.51 -7.77
C MET A 363 10.42 1.30 -7.48
N VAL A 364 11.65 1.53 -7.02
CA VAL A 364 12.57 0.45 -6.62
C VAL A 364 12.03 -0.30 -5.40
N LEU A 365 11.66 0.42 -4.35
CA LEU A 365 11.09 -0.20 -3.15
C LEU A 365 9.78 -0.91 -3.47
N GLY A 366 8.94 -0.36 -4.35
CA GLY A 366 7.72 -1.00 -4.82
C GLY A 366 7.98 -2.34 -5.51
N THR A 367 9.03 -2.46 -6.32
CA THR A 367 9.41 -3.76 -6.91
C THR A 367 9.94 -4.77 -5.89
N TRP A 368 10.47 -4.31 -4.76
CA TRP A 368 11.14 -5.15 -3.76
C TRP A 368 10.25 -5.57 -2.58
N LEU A 369 9.45 -4.64 -2.06
CA LEU A 369 8.75 -4.75 -0.76
C LEU A 369 7.80 -5.94 -0.67
N GLU A 370 7.02 -6.21 -1.72
CA GLU A 370 6.01 -7.26 -1.72
C GLU A 370 6.60 -8.67 -1.92
N GLY A 371 7.80 -8.77 -2.50
CA GLY A 371 8.47 -10.06 -2.72
C GLY A 371 9.43 -10.46 -1.61
N VAL A 372 10.04 -9.48 -0.94
CA VAL A 372 11.01 -9.75 0.13
C VAL A 372 10.37 -10.38 1.36
N SER A 373 9.10 -10.07 1.62
CA SER A 373 8.32 -10.71 2.71
C SER A 373 8.09 -12.21 2.48
N ASN A 374 8.16 -12.67 1.23
CA ASN A 374 7.88 -14.04 0.84
C ASN A 374 9.17 -14.87 0.67
N VAL A 375 10.32 -14.36 1.14
CA VAL A 375 11.61 -15.06 1.05
C VAL A 375 11.59 -16.35 1.87
N GLU A 376 11.08 -16.31 3.10
CA GLU A 376 11.02 -17.48 3.99
C GLU A 376 10.12 -18.59 3.43
N SER A 377 8.99 -18.22 2.82
CA SER A 377 8.04 -19.16 2.20
C SER A 377 8.52 -19.73 0.86
N SER A 378 9.47 -19.07 0.18
CA SER A 378 9.96 -19.51 -1.14
C SER A 378 11.12 -20.50 -1.05
N LEU A 379 11.78 -20.63 0.11
CA LEU A 379 12.82 -21.64 0.33
C LEU A 379 12.26 -23.07 0.33
N THR A 380 10.94 -23.21 0.51
CA THR A 380 10.24 -24.50 0.58
C THR A 380 9.50 -24.89 -0.70
N GLN A 381 9.31 -23.97 -1.67
CA GLN A 381 8.54 -24.22 -2.89
C GLN A 381 9.37 -23.92 -4.15
N GLN A 382 9.74 -24.96 -4.89
CA GLN A 382 10.69 -24.90 -6.00
C GLN A 382 9.96 -24.77 -7.36
N ASP A 383 9.18 -23.71 -7.56
CA ASP A 383 8.50 -23.48 -8.85
C ASP A 383 9.33 -22.65 -9.81
N ALA A 384 10.34 -23.26 -10.43
CA ALA A 384 11.29 -22.63 -11.35
C ALA A 384 10.74 -22.41 -12.78
N TYR A 385 9.55 -21.82 -12.95
CA TYR A 385 9.00 -21.55 -14.28
C TYR A 385 8.78 -20.05 -14.55
N VAL A 386 9.50 -19.54 -15.55
CA VAL A 386 9.24 -18.22 -16.13
C VAL A 386 7.87 -18.27 -16.82
N ASN A 387 6.89 -17.64 -16.18
CA ASN A 387 5.54 -17.55 -16.73
C ASN A 387 5.54 -16.75 -18.05
N MET A 388 4.63 -17.09 -18.96
CA MET A 388 4.38 -16.35 -20.22
C MET A 388 4.16 -14.84 -19.98
N THR A 389 3.54 -14.46 -18.85
CA THR A 389 3.41 -13.05 -18.45
C THR A 389 4.77 -12.37 -18.24
N SER A 390 5.70 -13.06 -17.57
CA SER A 390 7.06 -12.55 -17.34
C SER A 390 7.82 -12.40 -18.66
N LEU A 391 7.66 -13.35 -19.59
CA LEU A 391 8.24 -13.25 -20.92
C LEU A 391 7.71 -12.04 -21.69
N LEU A 392 6.38 -11.87 -21.72
CA LEU A 392 5.74 -10.71 -22.36
C LEU A 392 6.24 -9.38 -21.77
N ALA A 393 6.32 -9.30 -20.44
CA ALA A 393 6.83 -8.14 -19.73
C ALA A 393 8.29 -7.84 -20.11
N ILE A 394 9.17 -8.85 -20.08
CA ILE A 394 10.60 -8.69 -20.44
C ILE A 394 10.74 -8.23 -21.89
N THR A 395 9.99 -8.83 -22.83
CA THR A 395 10.04 -8.44 -24.24
C THR A 395 9.60 -6.99 -24.43
N LEU A 396 8.48 -6.58 -23.82
CA LEU A 396 8.00 -5.19 -23.89
C LEU A 396 9.02 -4.22 -23.26
N PHE A 397 9.59 -4.58 -22.11
CA PHE A 397 10.59 -3.78 -21.41
C PHE A 397 11.81 -3.52 -22.30
N LEU A 398 12.37 -4.58 -22.92
CA LEU A 398 13.55 -4.48 -23.77
C LEU A 398 13.25 -3.67 -25.04
N TYR A 399 12.09 -3.91 -25.66
CA TYR A 399 11.63 -3.16 -26.82
C TYR A 399 11.50 -1.66 -26.54
N ALA A 400 10.80 -1.32 -25.45
CA ALA A 400 10.63 0.07 -25.01
C ALA A 400 11.98 0.71 -24.64
N SER A 401 12.85 -0.03 -23.94
CA SER A 401 14.17 0.45 -23.55
C SER A 401 15.06 0.76 -24.76
N TYR A 402 15.03 -0.08 -25.80
CA TYR A 402 15.75 0.16 -27.04
C TYR A 402 15.30 1.46 -27.72
N HIS A 403 13.99 1.64 -27.91
CA HIS A 403 13.45 2.83 -28.57
C HIS A 403 13.66 4.10 -27.75
N GLN A 404 13.60 4.02 -26.42
CA GLN A 404 13.92 5.14 -25.55
C GLN A 404 15.38 5.57 -25.71
N TYR A 405 16.33 4.63 -25.65
CA TYR A 405 17.75 4.90 -25.84
C TYR A 405 18.01 5.56 -27.20
N LYS A 406 17.44 4.99 -28.26
CA LYS A 406 17.57 5.50 -29.62
C LYS A 406 17.03 6.93 -29.75
N CYS A 407 15.91 7.24 -29.11
CA CYS A 407 15.38 8.60 -29.08
C CYS A 407 16.31 9.58 -28.35
N HIS A 408 16.89 9.19 -27.21
CA HIS A 408 17.87 10.03 -26.51
C HIS A 408 19.15 10.26 -27.31
N LEU A 409 19.61 9.23 -28.05
CA LEU A 409 20.74 9.35 -28.97
C LEU A 409 20.44 10.32 -30.11
N ILE A 410 19.27 10.24 -30.74
CA ILE A 410 18.83 11.19 -31.77
C ILE A 410 18.85 12.62 -31.21
N LEU A 411 18.27 12.84 -30.03
CA LEU A 411 18.24 14.16 -29.39
C LEU A 411 19.64 14.69 -29.04
N SER A 412 20.59 13.83 -28.66
CA SER A 412 21.95 14.25 -28.35
C SER A 412 22.77 14.58 -29.58
N LEU A 413 22.55 13.85 -30.69
CA LEU A 413 23.20 14.10 -31.99
C LEU A 413 22.85 15.49 -32.53
N LEU A 414 21.62 15.97 -32.31
CA LEU A 414 21.18 17.31 -32.72
C LEU A 414 21.90 18.45 -31.98
N ARG A 415 22.65 18.17 -30.91
CA ARG A 415 23.38 19.16 -30.10
C ARG A 415 24.90 19.17 -30.33
N GLN A 416 25.41 18.45 -31.34
CA GLN A 416 26.85 18.24 -31.51
C GLN A 416 27.63 19.40 -32.16
N SER A 417 26.99 20.23 -32.97
CA SER A 417 27.65 21.37 -33.62
C SER A 417 27.69 22.61 -32.70
N LYS A 418 28.85 23.28 -32.57
CA LYS A 418 29.03 24.49 -31.74
C LYS A 418 28.13 25.66 -32.20
N ASP A 419 27.81 25.74 -33.49
CA ASP A 419 26.89 26.74 -34.04
C ASP A 419 25.41 26.32 -33.90
N GLN A 420 25.11 25.01 -33.92
CA GLN A 420 23.77 24.46 -33.67
C GLN A 420 23.42 24.38 -32.19
N ALA A 421 24.39 24.47 -31.27
CA ALA A 421 24.12 24.51 -29.83
C ALA A 421 23.26 25.73 -29.41
N ARG A 422 23.16 26.75 -30.27
CA ARG A 422 22.31 27.94 -30.06
C ARG A 422 20.95 27.86 -30.77
N SER A 423 20.78 26.99 -31.77
CA SER A 423 19.56 26.91 -32.59
C SER A 423 18.95 25.51 -32.50
N TYR A 424 17.71 25.43 -32.04
CA TYR A 424 17.03 24.15 -31.91
C TYR A 424 16.68 23.56 -33.29
N SER A 425 16.87 22.25 -33.42
CA SER A 425 16.53 21.48 -34.63
C SER A 425 15.35 20.55 -34.37
N ILE A 426 14.60 20.25 -35.43
CA ILE A 426 13.47 19.33 -35.38
C ILE A 426 14.00 17.88 -35.41
N PRO A 427 13.69 17.04 -34.42
CA PRO A 427 14.14 15.65 -34.39
C PRO A 427 13.44 14.80 -35.45
N ARG A 428 14.21 13.88 -36.06
CA ARG A 428 13.78 12.96 -37.12
C ARG A 428 14.31 11.55 -36.86
N GLY A 429 13.64 10.56 -37.41
CA GLY A 429 13.97 9.14 -37.29
C GLY A 429 13.28 8.44 -36.12
N ASP A 430 13.16 7.12 -36.25
CA ASP A 430 12.45 6.27 -35.29
C ASP A 430 11.01 6.76 -35.02
N TRP A 431 10.55 6.70 -33.77
CA TRP A 431 9.20 7.15 -33.42
C TRP A 431 9.00 8.68 -33.47
N PHE A 432 10.03 9.49 -33.72
CA PHE A 432 9.86 10.94 -33.90
C PHE A 432 9.08 11.30 -35.17
N GLU A 433 8.97 10.37 -36.13
CA GLU A 433 8.15 10.55 -37.33
C GLU A 433 6.65 10.56 -37.01
N MET A 434 6.24 9.89 -35.94
CA MET A 434 4.82 9.79 -35.52
C MET A 434 4.52 10.65 -34.29
N LEU A 435 5.48 10.78 -33.37
CA LEU A 435 5.29 11.36 -32.04
C LEU A 435 6.15 12.60 -31.83
N VAL A 436 5.64 13.56 -31.07
CA VAL A 436 6.41 14.73 -30.62
C VAL A 436 7.46 14.32 -29.58
N THR A 437 7.06 13.51 -28.60
CA THR A 437 7.93 13.05 -27.51
C THR A 437 7.92 11.51 -27.37
N PRO A 438 8.47 10.77 -28.36
CA PRO A 438 8.47 9.31 -28.35
C PRO A 438 9.23 8.68 -27.18
N HIS A 439 10.27 9.33 -26.68
CA HIS A 439 11.03 8.87 -25.50
C HIS A 439 10.17 8.84 -24.23
N TYR A 440 9.15 9.70 -24.13
CA TYR A 440 8.17 9.68 -23.04
C TYR A 440 7.19 8.52 -23.19
N PHE A 441 6.75 8.23 -24.41
CA PHE A 441 5.93 7.05 -24.68
C PHE A 441 6.68 5.75 -24.35
N ALA A 442 7.95 5.68 -24.74
CA ALA A 442 8.81 4.56 -24.39
C ALA A 442 8.97 4.40 -22.86
N ASP A 443 9.05 5.52 -22.11
CA ASP A 443 9.09 5.47 -20.64
C ASP A 443 7.78 4.90 -20.05
N ILE A 444 6.63 5.31 -20.58
CA ILE A 444 5.32 4.73 -20.20
C ILE A 444 5.31 3.22 -20.44
N LEU A 445 5.82 2.75 -21.58
CA LEU A 445 5.90 1.32 -21.89
C LEU A 445 6.85 0.55 -20.95
N VAL A 446 7.94 1.17 -20.50
CA VAL A 446 8.81 0.58 -19.47
C VAL A 446 8.03 0.33 -18.18
N TYR A 447 7.31 1.32 -17.65
CA TYR A 447 6.53 1.13 -16.42
C TYR A 447 5.31 0.21 -16.63
N LEU A 448 4.70 0.23 -17.82
CA LEU A 448 3.65 -0.71 -18.18
C LEU A 448 4.16 -2.15 -18.15
N SER A 449 5.37 -2.40 -18.66
CA SER A 449 5.98 -3.73 -18.64
C SER A 449 6.18 -4.26 -17.22
N LEU A 450 6.56 -3.40 -16.28
CA LEU A 450 6.65 -3.77 -14.86
C LEU A 450 5.26 -4.08 -14.29
N ASN A 451 4.23 -3.29 -14.61
CA ASN A 451 2.87 -3.59 -14.16
C ASN A 451 2.35 -4.92 -14.71
N ILE A 452 2.68 -5.26 -15.96
CA ILE A 452 2.37 -6.58 -16.55
C ILE A 452 3.09 -7.70 -15.79
N LEU A 453 4.39 -7.52 -15.46
CA LEU A 453 5.16 -8.52 -14.69
C LEU A 453 4.49 -8.86 -13.36
N TYR A 454 3.97 -7.85 -12.65
CA TYR A 454 3.25 -7.99 -11.39
C TYR A 454 1.73 -8.16 -11.57
N ARG A 455 1.26 -8.45 -12.80
CA ARG A 455 -0.15 -8.70 -13.13
C ARG A 455 -1.12 -7.63 -12.64
N PHE A 456 -0.68 -6.38 -12.53
CA PHE A 456 -1.45 -5.27 -11.95
C PHE A 456 -1.95 -5.56 -10.52
N GLN A 457 -1.18 -6.28 -9.72
CA GLN A 457 -1.48 -6.54 -8.31
C GLN A 457 -0.68 -5.63 -7.37
N ASN A 458 0.48 -5.14 -7.80
CA ASN A 458 1.29 -4.19 -7.04
C ASN A 458 0.78 -2.75 -7.19
N TYR A 459 0.14 -2.22 -6.15
CA TYR A 459 -0.48 -0.89 -6.20
C TYR A 459 0.53 0.25 -6.33
N ILE A 460 1.75 0.11 -5.80
CA ILE A 460 2.80 1.12 -5.90
C ILE A 460 3.20 1.29 -7.38
N LEU A 461 3.36 0.18 -8.10
CA LEU A 461 3.69 0.20 -9.53
C LEU A 461 2.54 0.76 -10.39
N ILE A 462 1.29 0.50 -10.04
CA ILE A 462 0.12 1.07 -10.73
C ILE A 462 0.08 2.58 -10.53
N CYS A 463 0.24 3.04 -9.29
CA CYS A 463 0.32 4.46 -8.98
C CYS A 463 1.48 5.13 -9.73
N GLY A 464 2.63 4.46 -9.80
CA GLY A 464 3.79 4.90 -10.57
C GLY A 464 3.53 5.02 -12.07
N LEU A 465 2.79 4.07 -12.66
CA LEU A 465 2.38 4.11 -14.06
C LEU A 465 1.42 5.27 -14.32
N ILE A 466 0.38 5.43 -13.50
CA ILE A 466 -0.59 6.52 -13.62
C ILE A 466 0.13 7.87 -13.50
N TRP A 467 0.99 8.01 -12.49
CA TRP A 467 1.84 9.19 -12.31
C TRP A 467 2.67 9.49 -13.56
N THR A 468 3.33 8.47 -14.11
CA THR A 468 4.18 8.62 -15.30
C THR A 468 3.37 9.05 -16.51
N ILE A 469 2.21 8.43 -16.75
CA ILE A 469 1.32 8.81 -17.85
C ILE A 469 0.88 10.27 -17.71
N VAL A 470 0.38 10.67 -16.55
CA VAL A 470 -0.11 12.03 -16.30
C VAL A 470 1.01 13.05 -16.44
N ASN A 471 2.12 12.84 -15.73
CA ASN A 471 3.26 13.75 -15.72
C ASN A 471 3.85 13.94 -17.12
N LEU A 472 4.13 12.84 -17.84
CA LEU A 472 4.71 12.92 -19.17
C LEU A 472 3.74 13.44 -20.23
N SER A 473 2.43 13.21 -20.07
CA SER A 473 1.41 13.79 -20.97
C SER A 473 1.34 15.31 -20.85
N ILE A 474 1.46 15.85 -19.63
CA ILE A 474 1.51 17.30 -19.38
C ILE A 474 2.77 17.88 -20.04
N VAL A 475 3.94 17.32 -19.76
CA VAL A 475 5.23 17.81 -20.31
C VAL A 475 5.29 17.66 -21.83
N SER A 476 4.68 16.62 -22.39
CA SER A 476 4.55 16.44 -23.85
C SER A 476 3.71 17.55 -24.49
N GLY A 477 2.60 17.92 -23.85
CA GLY A 477 1.75 19.04 -24.30
C GLY A 477 2.52 20.36 -24.33
N GLU A 478 3.27 20.67 -23.27
CA GLU A 478 4.13 21.86 -23.23
C GLU A 478 5.23 21.82 -24.31
N THR A 479 5.80 20.65 -24.55
CA THR A 479 6.82 20.45 -25.59
C THR A 479 6.27 20.67 -26.99
N GLN A 480 5.05 20.20 -27.28
CA GLN A 480 4.40 20.45 -28.56
C GLN A 480 4.14 21.94 -28.77
N LEU A 481 3.62 22.62 -27.75
CA LEU A 481 3.38 24.06 -27.82
C LEU A 481 4.69 24.80 -28.08
N TRP A 482 5.76 24.42 -27.38
CA TRP A 482 7.09 25.00 -27.58
C TRP A 482 7.60 24.80 -29.01
N TYR A 483 7.38 23.64 -29.64
CA TYR A 483 7.71 23.42 -31.05
C TYR A 483 6.92 24.36 -31.97
N GLN A 484 5.62 24.53 -31.73
CA GLN A 484 4.74 25.40 -32.52
C GLN A 484 5.11 26.89 -32.40
N THR A 485 5.63 27.33 -31.24
CA THR A 485 6.06 28.72 -31.06
C THR A 485 7.47 28.98 -31.56
N HIS A 486 8.36 27.97 -31.55
CA HIS A 486 9.77 28.14 -31.95
C HIS A 486 10.01 27.90 -33.44
N PHE A 487 9.18 27.11 -34.11
CA PHE A 487 9.30 26.82 -35.54
C PHE A 487 8.10 27.35 -36.30
N SER A 488 8.33 27.90 -37.51
CA SER A 488 7.23 28.35 -38.37
C SER A 488 6.32 27.19 -38.75
N VAL A 489 5.03 27.48 -38.90
CA VAL A 489 4.00 26.49 -39.27
C VAL A 489 4.38 25.79 -40.58
N GLU A 490 4.89 26.54 -41.56
CA GLU A 490 5.39 26.00 -42.84
C GLU A 490 6.51 24.98 -42.66
N LYS A 491 7.50 25.28 -41.80
CA LYS A 491 8.63 24.38 -41.55
C LYS A 491 8.19 23.10 -40.84
N LEU A 492 7.23 23.20 -39.93
CA LEU A 492 6.64 22.03 -39.27
C LEU A 492 5.80 21.19 -40.23
N HIS A 493 5.02 21.83 -41.11
CA HIS A 493 4.19 21.12 -42.09
C HIS A 493 5.04 20.45 -43.19
N GLN A 494 6.11 21.11 -43.65
CA GLN A 494 7.09 20.50 -44.57
C GLN A 494 7.81 19.31 -43.92
N ALA A 495 8.15 19.41 -42.63
CA ALA A 495 8.78 18.31 -41.92
C ALA A 495 7.81 17.15 -41.70
N PHE A 496 6.56 17.43 -41.32
CA PHE A 496 5.54 16.43 -40.99
C PHE A 496 4.21 16.76 -41.69
N PRO A 497 4.03 16.33 -42.95
CA PRO A 497 2.83 16.64 -43.74
C PRO A 497 1.54 16.13 -43.08
N HIS A 498 1.59 14.97 -42.43
CA HIS A 498 0.46 14.36 -41.72
C HIS A 498 0.38 14.77 -40.24
N GLY A 499 1.25 15.69 -39.79
CA GLY A 499 1.38 16.05 -38.38
C GLY A 499 1.96 14.93 -37.51
N ARG A 500 2.08 15.21 -36.22
CA ARG A 500 2.52 14.26 -35.19
C ARG A 500 1.52 14.22 -34.05
N LYS A 501 1.33 13.04 -33.46
CA LYS A 501 0.64 12.88 -32.18
C LYS A 501 1.58 13.27 -31.04
N ARG A 502 1.04 13.63 -29.87
CA ARG A 502 1.85 14.14 -28.75
C ARG A 502 2.71 13.01 -28.17
N ILE A 503 2.07 11.92 -27.77
CA ILE A 503 2.70 10.84 -27.01
C ILE A 503 2.15 9.44 -27.36
N ILE A 504 0.85 9.24 -27.57
CA ILE A 504 0.28 7.92 -27.90
C ILE A 504 -0.05 7.85 -29.39
N PRO A 505 0.54 6.93 -30.16
CA PRO A 505 0.24 6.76 -31.58
C PRO A 505 -1.25 6.56 -31.82
N GLY A 506 -1.82 7.26 -32.80
CA GLY A 506 -3.23 7.14 -33.18
C GLY A 506 -4.24 7.78 -32.22
N LEU A 507 -3.86 8.15 -30.99
CA LEU A 507 -4.77 8.70 -29.98
C LEU A 507 -4.43 10.14 -29.59
N TYR A 508 -3.31 10.34 -28.89
CA TYR A 508 -2.99 11.60 -28.20
C TYR A 508 -1.63 12.14 -28.59
#